data_AF-A0A6M8PEU0-F1
#
_entry.id   AF-A0A6M8PEU0-F1
#
_cell.length_a   1.000
_cell.length_b   1.000
_cell.length_c   1.000
_cell.angle_alpha   90.00
_cell.angle_beta   90.00
_cell.angle_gamma   90.00
#
_symmetry.space_group_name_H-M   'P 1'
#
loop_
_entity.id
_entity.type
_entity.pdbx_description
1 polymer ?
#
loop_
_entity_poly.entity_id
_entity_poly.type
_entity_poly.pdbx_seq_one_letter_code
_entity_poly.pdbx_strand_id
1 'polypeptide(L)'
;MQNFHPVTLLLSLCFLSLLNVNYAADGSGDSANGESPFTAKASLIRYWNKEIHTGLPKSAFLLSKASPLSPVDLATFSKLASQNALSTQFPAFCSSAKLFCFPDLSPSLEKHDQDSHFAIYLNKNFTNYGTGRAGGADSFKNYSDGDNLPVDSFRRYGRDAAGHDETFANYAPETNVADQSFNTYGAGATGGTGEFRGYNVEINKPNLRFASYSDGANGKGQKFSTYAENTNAGDEAFTSYGKNGNGVPNEFSGYGKSSNVIGSDFSNYGETGNGATDTFKTYGVDGNVPENNYKNYGDGGNGGVDSFNNYREKSNVGDDSFQSYAKNSNAQKADFVNYGKSFNEGTDKFTGYGKGAVGQQIGFKIYGVNTTFKDYARKKDVTFSKYTNAGTADASMKVTSDSSANKNKWVEPGKFFRESMLKEGSEMPMPDIQDKMPKRSFLPRSIISKIPFSASKMGLIKEIFHASDNSSMERIILDAVEECERAPSPGETKRCVGSAEDLIDFAISVLGRNVAVRTTDNVEGSKKNVTIGTIKGINAPPTVLS
;
A
#
# COMPACT_ATOMS: atom_id res chain seq x y z
N MET A 1 -13.48 -24.01 -85.81
CA MET A 1 -12.66 -22.97 -85.17
C MET A 1 -12.13 -23.53 -83.87
N GLN A 2 -10.85 -23.26 -83.63
CA GLN A 2 -10.00 -23.74 -82.56
C GLN A 2 -10.56 -23.54 -81.15
N ASN A 3 -10.28 -24.56 -80.31
CA ASN A 3 -9.59 -24.47 -79.02
C ASN A 3 -10.31 -24.85 -77.70
N PHE A 4 -9.75 -25.94 -77.15
CA PHE A 4 -9.57 -26.42 -75.77
C PHE A 4 -10.69 -27.16 -75.01
N HIS A 5 -10.36 -28.42 -74.73
CA HIS A 5 -10.91 -29.43 -73.82
C HIS A 5 -9.80 -29.75 -72.76
N PRO A 6 -9.98 -30.64 -71.76
CA PRO A 6 -10.77 -30.58 -70.51
C PRO A 6 -9.89 -31.05 -69.30
N VAL A 7 -10.44 -31.83 -68.33
CA VAL A 7 -9.80 -32.52 -67.16
C VAL A 7 -9.86 -31.66 -65.88
N THR A 8 -10.49 -32.02 -64.75
CA THR A 8 -10.65 -33.32 -64.07
C THR A 8 -11.82 -33.23 -63.06
N LEU A 9 -12.81 -34.14 -63.14
CA LEU A 9 -13.82 -34.34 -62.11
C LEU A 9 -14.04 -35.85 -61.94
N LEU A 10 -13.30 -36.50 -61.05
CA LEU A 10 -13.58 -37.86 -60.57
C LEU A 10 -12.64 -38.19 -59.38
N LEU A 11 -13.19 -38.93 -58.41
CA LEU A 11 -12.60 -39.39 -57.13
C LEU A 11 -12.77 -38.46 -55.91
N SER A 12 -14.01 -38.29 -55.47
CA SER A 12 -14.33 -38.09 -54.05
C SER A 12 -15.40 -39.11 -53.66
N LEU A 13 -14.97 -40.31 -53.27
CA LEU A 13 -15.76 -41.38 -52.61
C LEU A 13 -14.86 -42.62 -52.50
N CYS A 14 -13.93 -42.63 -51.52
CA CYS A 14 -13.30 -43.83 -50.95
C CYS A 14 -12.18 -43.39 -50.00
N PHE A 15 -12.49 -43.14 -48.72
CA PHE A 15 -11.59 -43.32 -47.56
C PHE A 15 -12.43 -43.14 -46.28
N LEU A 16 -13.37 -44.05 -46.08
CA LEU A 16 -14.23 -44.14 -44.90
C LEU A 16 -14.20 -45.59 -44.42
N SER A 17 -13.05 -46.03 -43.90
CA SER A 17 -12.92 -47.23 -43.09
C SER A 17 -11.47 -47.42 -42.68
N LEU A 18 -11.27 -47.81 -41.41
CA LEU A 18 -10.03 -48.21 -40.73
C LEU A 18 -9.30 -47.08 -40.00
N LEU A 19 -9.70 -46.88 -38.75
CA LEU A 19 -8.80 -46.96 -37.58
C LEU A 19 -9.67 -47.16 -36.33
N ASN A 20 -9.97 -48.43 -36.04
CA ASN A 20 -10.34 -48.86 -34.70
C ASN A 20 -9.12 -48.68 -33.81
N VAL A 21 -9.21 -47.79 -32.81
CA VAL A 21 -8.26 -47.77 -31.70
C VAL A 21 -9.00 -48.28 -30.47
N ASN A 22 -8.53 -49.43 -29.99
CA ASN A 22 -9.04 -50.17 -28.85
C ASN A 22 -9.07 -49.31 -27.58
N TYR A 23 -10.21 -49.34 -26.89
CA TYR A 23 -10.30 -48.98 -25.47
C TYR A 23 -9.57 -50.05 -24.66
N ALA A 24 -8.34 -49.78 -24.27
CA ALA A 24 -7.69 -50.49 -23.17
C ALA A 24 -8.10 -49.77 -21.88
N ALA A 25 -9.04 -50.37 -21.16
CA ALA A 25 -9.33 -50.03 -19.78
C ALA A 25 -8.24 -50.65 -18.90
N ASP A 26 -7.31 -49.84 -18.40
CA ASP A 26 -6.68 -50.08 -17.10
C ASP A 26 -6.04 -48.80 -16.53
N GLY A 27 -6.28 -48.54 -15.25
CA GLY A 27 -5.46 -47.62 -14.43
C GLY A 27 -5.82 -46.13 -14.39
N SER A 28 -6.63 -45.76 -13.37
CA SER A 28 -6.57 -44.52 -12.59
C SER A 28 -7.23 -43.22 -13.09
N GLY A 29 -8.08 -42.66 -12.22
CA GLY A 29 -8.48 -41.25 -12.27
C GLY A 29 -9.95 -41.03 -12.61
N ASP A 30 -10.86 -41.61 -11.84
CA ASP A 30 -12.27 -41.25 -11.88
C ASP A 30 -12.39 -39.74 -11.61
N SER A 31 -12.69 -39.00 -12.67
CA SER A 31 -12.87 -37.56 -12.62
C SER A 31 -14.24 -37.29 -12.02
N ALA A 32 -14.29 -37.25 -10.70
CA ALA A 32 -15.46 -36.74 -9.99
C ALA A 32 -15.76 -35.31 -10.51
N ASN A 33 -16.82 -35.19 -11.32
CA ASN A 33 -17.48 -33.97 -11.83
C ASN A 33 -17.39 -33.65 -13.34
N GLY A 34 -17.02 -34.58 -14.23
CA GLY A 34 -17.16 -34.33 -15.68
C GLY A 34 -16.35 -33.12 -16.21
N GLU A 35 -15.33 -32.67 -15.47
CA GLU A 35 -14.43 -31.61 -15.89
C GLU A 35 -13.52 -32.12 -17.03
N SER A 36 -13.37 -31.32 -18.08
CA SER A 36 -12.52 -31.68 -19.22
C SER A 36 -11.08 -31.93 -18.78
N PRO A 37 -10.41 -32.99 -19.28
CA PRO A 37 -9.00 -33.23 -18.98
C PRO A 37 -8.10 -32.12 -19.54
N PHE A 38 -8.58 -31.24 -20.41
CA PHE A 38 -7.79 -30.18 -21.03
C PHE A 38 -7.89 -28.83 -20.30
N THR A 39 -8.54 -28.77 -19.13
CA THR A 39 -8.55 -27.55 -18.30
C THR A 39 -7.15 -27.23 -17.77
N ALA A 40 -6.92 -25.96 -17.43
CA ALA A 40 -5.66 -25.53 -16.82
C ALA A 40 -5.37 -26.27 -15.50
N LYS A 41 -6.39 -26.44 -14.64
CA LYS A 41 -6.28 -27.19 -13.38
C LYS A 41 -5.95 -28.67 -13.61
N ALA A 42 -6.59 -29.34 -14.58
CA ALA A 42 -6.26 -30.73 -14.91
C ALA A 42 -4.82 -30.86 -15.44
N SER A 43 -4.34 -29.87 -16.21
CA SER A 43 -2.95 -29.82 -16.67
C SER A 43 -1.96 -29.71 -15.49
N LEU A 44 -2.23 -28.85 -14.52
CA LEU A 44 -1.41 -28.73 -13.31
C LEU A 44 -1.39 -30.04 -12.49
N ILE A 45 -2.54 -30.72 -12.35
CA ILE A 45 -2.63 -32.00 -11.63
C ILE A 45 -1.78 -33.08 -12.32
N ARG A 46 -1.82 -33.15 -13.66
CA ARG A 46 -0.94 -34.06 -14.41
C ARG A 46 0.53 -33.73 -14.22
N TYR A 47 0.88 -32.44 -14.27
CA TYR A 47 2.26 -31.99 -14.04
C TYR A 47 2.75 -32.38 -12.64
N TRP A 48 1.92 -32.16 -11.61
CA TRP A 48 2.20 -32.61 -10.24
C TRP A 48 2.45 -34.11 -10.17
N ASN A 49 1.58 -34.94 -10.75
CA ASN A 49 1.74 -36.40 -10.74
C ASN A 49 3.02 -36.87 -11.43
N LYS A 50 3.47 -36.14 -12.44
CA LYS A 50 4.68 -36.47 -13.19
C LYS A 50 5.95 -36.10 -12.42
N GLU A 51 5.96 -34.95 -11.75
CA GLU A 51 7.20 -34.40 -11.17
C GLU A 51 7.34 -34.72 -9.67
N ILE A 52 6.24 -34.88 -8.94
CA ILE A 52 6.23 -35.18 -7.51
C ILE A 52 6.05 -36.68 -7.27
N HIS A 53 7.05 -37.29 -6.65
CA HIS A 53 7.11 -38.72 -6.37
C HIS A 53 6.88 -38.98 -4.87
N THR A 54 5.72 -38.55 -4.35
CA THR A 54 5.33 -38.79 -2.96
C THR A 54 4.04 -39.61 -2.89
N GLY A 55 3.90 -40.45 -1.86
CA GLY A 55 2.65 -41.16 -1.56
C GLY A 55 1.61 -40.29 -0.83
N LEU A 56 1.96 -39.05 -0.50
CA LEU A 56 1.09 -38.13 0.23
C LEU A 56 -0.01 -37.52 -0.68
N PRO A 57 -1.20 -37.21 -0.12
CA PRO A 57 -2.28 -36.60 -0.88
C PRO A 57 -1.90 -35.20 -1.40
N LYS A 58 -2.46 -34.81 -2.55
CA LYS A 58 -2.29 -33.47 -3.11
C LYS A 58 -2.97 -32.45 -2.20
N SER A 59 -2.32 -31.31 -1.99
CA SER A 59 -2.92 -30.23 -1.20
C SER A 59 -4.14 -29.63 -1.91
N ALA A 60 -5.31 -29.79 -1.27
CA ALA A 60 -6.53 -29.15 -1.72
C ALA A 60 -6.39 -27.62 -1.77
N PHE A 61 -5.62 -27.04 -0.84
CA PHE A 61 -5.30 -25.61 -0.83
C PHE A 61 -4.56 -25.19 -2.09
N LEU A 62 -3.45 -25.85 -2.46
CA LEU A 62 -2.72 -25.49 -3.67
C LEU A 62 -3.59 -25.66 -4.93
N LEU A 63 -4.36 -26.74 -5.01
CA LEU A 63 -5.27 -26.99 -6.13
C LEU A 63 -6.42 -25.97 -6.19
N SER A 64 -6.83 -25.38 -5.06
CA SER A 64 -7.83 -24.31 -5.03
C SER A 64 -7.31 -22.99 -5.63
N LYS A 65 -5.98 -22.81 -5.67
CA LYS A 65 -5.31 -21.66 -6.27
C LYS A 65 -4.95 -21.90 -7.75
N ALA A 66 -5.25 -23.07 -8.31
CA ALA A 66 -5.04 -23.34 -9.73
C ALA A 66 -5.94 -22.45 -10.61
N SER A 67 -5.50 -22.20 -11.85
CA SER A 67 -6.30 -21.46 -12.82
C SER A 67 -7.62 -22.17 -13.14
N PRO A 68 -8.77 -21.47 -13.10
CA PRO A 68 -10.06 -22.04 -13.45
C PRO A 68 -10.34 -22.00 -14.96
N LEU A 69 -9.37 -21.60 -15.79
CA LEU A 69 -9.55 -21.46 -17.22
C LEU A 69 -10.03 -22.77 -17.87
N SER A 70 -11.10 -22.63 -18.66
CA SER A 70 -11.59 -23.69 -19.55
C SER A 70 -10.55 -24.00 -20.64
N PRO A 71 -10.65 -25.15 -21.34
CA PRO A 71 -9.74 -25.45 -22.45
C PRO A 71 -9.78 -24.37 -23.55
N VAL A 72 -10.97 -23.81 -23.81
CA VAL A 72 -11.18 -22.78 -24.84
C VAL A 72 -10.54 -21.46 -24.41
N ASP A 73 -10.77 -21.03 -23.17
CA ASP A 73 -10.19 -19.81 -22.63
C ASP A 73 -8.67 -19.91 -22.54
N LEU A 74 -8.15 -21.06 -22.08
CA LEU A 74 -6.72 -21.32 -22.02
C LEU A 74 -6.06 -21.19 -23.40
N ALA A 75 -6.64 -21.80 -24.43
CA ALA A 75 -6.14 -21.68 -25.80
C ALA A 75 -6.21 -20.24 -26.32
N THR A 76 -7.34 -19.56 -26.06
CA THR A 76 -7.58 -18.19 -26.51
C THR A 76 -6.60 -17.20 -25.89
N PHE A 77 -6.49 -17.19 -24.55
CA PHE A 77 -5.60 -16.27 -23.85
C PHE A 77 -4.12 -16.63 -24.06
N SER A 78 -3.78 -17.91 -24.23
CA SER A 78 -2.42 -18.32 -24.61
C SER A 78 -2.01 -17.78 -25.99
N LYS A 79 -2.95 -17.74 -26.94
CA LYS A 79 -2.74 -17.13 -28.26
C LYS A 79 -2.62 -15.61 -28.16
N LEU A 80 -3.53 -14.94 -27.45
CA LEU A 80 -3.47 -13.49 -27.25
C LEU A 80 -2.18 -13.06 -26.55
N ALA A 81 -1.74 -13.82 -25.54
CA ALA A 81 -0.46 -13.59 -24.85
C ALA A 81 0.73 -13.65 -25.82
N SER A 82 0.74 -14.61 -26.75
CA SER A 82 1.82 -14.73 -27.74
C SER A 82 1.85 -13.59 -28.77
N GLN A 83 0.75 -12.85 -28.89
CA GLN A 83 0.59 -11.72 -29.80
C GLN A 83 0.67 -10.36 -29.07
N ASN A 84 1.00 -10.36 -27.77
CA ASN A 84 0.92 -9.17 -26.90
C ASN A 84 -0.46 -8.47 -26.94
N ALA A 85 -1.53 -9.24 -27.13
CA ALA A 85 -2.89 -8.74 -27.35
C ALA A 85 -3.85 -9.05 -26.18
N LEU A 86 -3.34 -9.45 -25.01
CA LEU A 86 -4.17 -9.75 -23.83
C LEU A 86 -5.01 -8.55 -23.38
N SER A 87 -4.46 -7.35 -23.48
CA SER A 87 -5.14 -6.09 -23.12
C SER A 87 -6.46 -5.90 -23.87
N THR A 88 -6.59 -6.43 -25.08
CA THR A 88 -7.81 -6.32 -25.92
C THR A 88 -9.01 -7.08 -25.34
N GLN A 89 -8.77 -8.05 -24.47
CA GLN A 89 -9.79 -8.89 -23.83
C GLN A 89 -9.63 -8.89 -22.31
N PHE A 90 -9.06 -7.81 -21.75
CA PHE A 90 -8.68 -7.74 -20.34
C PHE A 90 -9.80 -8.09 -19.35
N PRO A 91 -11.05 -7.59 -19.48
CA PRO A 91 -12.13 -7.96 -18.55
C PRO A 91 -12.46 -9.46 -18.57
N ALA A 92 -12.52 -10.05 -19.77
CA ALA A 92 -12.76 -11.47 -19.94
C ALA A 92 -11.59 -12.31 -19.42
N PHE A 93 -10.35 -11.91 -19.73
CA PHE A 93 -9.15 -12.56 -19.22
C PHE A 93 -9.11 -12.55 -17.69
N CYS A 94 -9.34 -11.39 -17.08
CA CYS A 94 -9.32 -11.25 -15.63
C CYS A 94 -10.37 -12.13 -14.94
N SER A 95 -11.62 -12.06 -15.42
CA SER A 95 -12.74 -12.82 -14.87
C SER A 95 -12.56 -14.34 -15.05
N SER A 96 -12.24 -14.79 -16.27
CA SER A 96 -12.11 -16.21 -16.58
C SER A 96 -10.91 -16.86 -15.90
N ALA A 97 -9.80 -16.13 -15.70
CA ALA A 97 -8.64 -16.63 -14.97
C ALA A 97 -8.74 -16.41 -13.45
N LYS A 98 -9.78 -15.72 -12.94
CA LYS A 98 -9.89 -15.25 -11.55
C LYS A 98 -8.61 -14.57 -11.08
N LEU A 99 -8.15 -13.60 -11.86
CA LEU A 99 -7.02 -12.76 -11.47
C LEU A 99 -7.47 -11.68 -10.52
N PHE A 100 -6.51 -11.18 -9.74
CA PHE A 100 -6.71 -9.93 -9.03
C PHE A 100 -6.58 -8.78 -10.03
N CYS A 101 -7.69 -8.40 -10.63
CA CYS A 101 -7.78 -7.14 -11.37
C CYS A 101 -9.05 -6.41 -10.98
N PHE A 102 -8.91 -5.10 -10.82
CA PHE A 102 -9.98 -4.19 -10.50
C PHE A 102 -10.07 -3.16 -11.62
N PRO A 103 -11.29 -2.68 -11.94
CA PRO A 103 -11.45 -1.61 -12.91
C PRO A 103 -10.75 -0.35 -12.41
N ASP A 104 -10.00 0.30 -13.29
CA ASP A 104 -9.54 1.66 -13.05
C ASP A 104 -10.77 2.58 -12.91
N LEU A 105 -10.82 3.40 -11.85
CA LEU A 105 -11.89 4.39 -11.64
C LEU A 105 -11.65 5.58 -12.58
N SER A 106 -11.87 5.35 -13.88
CA SER A 106 -11.78 6.36 -14.92
C SER A 106 -12.60 7.59 -14.50
N PRO A 107 -12.15 8.84 -14.77
CA PRO A 107 -12.87 10.03 -14.31
C PRO A 107 -14.37 9.97 -14.68
N SER A 108 -15.26 10.01 -13.69
CA SER A 108 -16.70 10.20 -13.93
C SER A 108 -16.98 11.69 -14.09
N LEU A 109 -17.92 12.04 -14.98
CA LEU A 109 -18.44 13.41 -15.10
C LEU A 109 -19.65 13.64 -14.18
N GLU A 110 -20.04 12.64 -13.39
CA GLU A 110 -21.13 12.75 -12.43
C GLU A 110 -20.88 13.86 -11.42
N LYS A 111 -21.96 14.57 -11.07
CA LYS A 111 -21.97 15.63 -10.06
C LYS A 111 -23.08 15.34 -9.06
N HIS A 112 -22.81 15.68 -7.80
CA HIS A 112 -23.74 15.49 -6.71
C HIS A 112 -24.04 16.84 -6.07
N ASP A 113 -25.15 17.44 -6.52
CA ASP A 113 -25.50 18.84 -6.23
C ASP A 113 -26.44 19.00 -5.02
N GLN A 114 -26.70 17.94 -4.25
CA GLN A 114 -27.58 17.95 -3.07
C GLN A 114 -26.76 17.67 -1.80
N ASP A 115 -27.22 18.20 -0.66
CA ASP A 115 -26.63 17.88 0.65
C ASP A 115 -26.68 16.36 0.86
N SER A 116 -25.55 15.83 1.33
CA SER A 116 -25.37 14.39 1.39
C SER A 116 -24.86 13.94 2.75
N HIS A 117 -25.52 12.91 3.29
CA HIS A 117 -25.12 12.20 4.49
C HIS A 117 -24.76 10.76 4.11
N PHE A 118 -23.47 10.41 4.19
CA PHE A 118 -22.99 9.08 3.81
C PHE A 118 -22.67 8.25 5.04
N ALA A 119 -23.20 7.02 5.08
CA ALA A 119 -22.95 6.09 6.17
C ALA A 119 -21.73 5.17 5.89
N ILE A 120 -21.77 4.35 4.83
CA ILE A 120 -20.71 3.38 4.48
C ILE A 120 -20.68 3.19 2.95
N TYR A 121 -19.50 3.23 2.33
CA TYR A 121 -19.27 2.96 0.90
C TYR A 121 -18.08 2.03 0.69
N LEU A 122 -18.08 1.21 -0.37
CA LEU A 122 -17.00 0.29 -0.74
C LEU A 122 -16.77 0.37 -2.26
N ASN A 123 -15.53 0.61 -2.70
CA ASN A 123 -15.07 0.46 -4.09
C ASN A 123 -15.93 1.21 -5.14
N LYS A 124 -16.25 2.50 -4.92
CA LYS A 124 -17.01 3.32 -5.88
C LYS A 124 -16.20 4.51 -6.36
N ASN A 125 -16.42 4.90 -7.62
CA ASN A 125 -15.83 6.10 -8.22
C ASN A 125 -16.43 7.37 -7.60
N PHE A 126 -15.87 7.82 -6.48
CA PHE A 126 -16.39 8.97 -5.74
C PHE A 126 -15.90 10.28 -6.40
N THR A 127 -16.71 10.81 -7.31
CA THR A 127 -16.38 12.02 -8.07
C THR A 127 -17.31 13.18 -7.73
N ASN A 128 -16.72 14.29 -7.28
CA ASN A 128 -17.31 15.63 -7.28
C ASN A 128 -18.58 15.83 -6.43
N TYR A 129 -18.37 16.04 -5.12
CA TYR A 129 -19.42 16.32 -4.13
C TYR A 129 -19.21 17.69 -3.50
N GLY A 130 -20.30 18.39 -3.19
CA GLY A 130 -20.25 19.70 -2.54
C GLY A 130 -19.70 20.82 -3.42
N THR A 131 -19.50 20.59 -4.72
CA THR A 131 -18.80 21.54 -5.59
C THR A 131 -19.67 22.75 -5.93
N GLY A 132 -19.18 23.96 -5.63
CA GLY A 132 -19.86 25.22 -5.92
C GLY A 132 -21.12 25.48 -5.07
N ARG A 133 -21.30 24.75 -3.96
CA ARG A 133 -22.48 24.86 -3.09
C ARG A 133 -22.45 26.16 -2.29
N ALA A 134 -23.63 26.72 -2.00
CA ALA A 134 -23.77 27.92 -1.17
C ALA A 134 -24.57 27.61 0.10
N GLY A 135 -23.93 27.73 1.26
CA GLY A 135 -24.49 27.35 2.56
C GLY A 135 -24.81 25.86 2.69
N GLY A 136 -25.12 25.39 3.90
CA GLY A 136 -25.45 23.97 4.14
C GLY A 136 -24.28 23.18 4.71
N ALA A 137 -24.46 21.86 4.78
CA ALA A 137 -23.48 20.96 5.38
C ALA A 137 -23.48 19.57 4.74
N ASP A 138 -22.30 19.05 4.43
CA ASP A 138 -22.08 17.67 3.99
C ASP A 138 -21.36 16.90 5.08
N SER A 139 -21.78 15.65 5.31
CA SER A 139 -21.11 14.79 6.27
C SER A 139 -20.86 13.41 5.70
N PHE A 140 -19.60 13.01 5.75
CA PHE A 140 -19.17 11.71 5.31
C PHE A 140 -18.68 10.89 6.51
N LYS A 141 -19.25 9.71 6.75
CA LYS A 141 -18.87 8.85 7.88
C LYS A 141 -17.72 7.89 7.52
N ASN A 142 -17.99 6.77 6.83
CA ASN A 142 -16.96 5.76 6.54
C ASN A 142 -16.87 5.41 5.05
N TYR A 143 -15.66 5.47 4.50
CA TYR A 143 -15.34 5.16 3.10
C TYR A 143 -14.43 3.95 3.09
N SER A 144 -14.74 2.93 2.29
CA SER A 144 -13.99 1.67 2.20
C SER A 144 -13.64 1.03 3.55
N ASP A 145 -14.61 1.03 4.48
CA ASP A 145 -14.47 0.55 5.86
C ASP A 145 -14.21 -0.95 5.93
N GLY A 146 -13.12 -1.35 6.58
CA GLY A 146 -12.76 -2.76 6.77
C GLY A 146 -12.46 -3.53 5.48
N ASP A 147 -12.29 -2.84 4.35
CA ASP A 147 -11.81 -3.48 3.12
C ASP A 147 -10.32 -3.83 3.29
N ASN A 148 -9.91 -4.99 2.81
CA ASN A 148 -8.54 -5.43 3.01
C ASN A 148 -7.55 -4.76 2.07
N LEU A 149 -7.99 -4.50 0.83
CA LEU A 149 -7.19 -3.91 -0.25
C LEU A 149 -7.98 -2.80 -0.97
N PRO A 150 -8.47 -1.78 -0.26
CA PRO A 150 -9.21 -0.76 -0.94
C PRO A 150 -8.23 -0.05 -1.87
N VAL A 151 -8.67 0.08 -3.12
CA VAL A 151 -7.99 0.81 -4.17
C VAL A 151 -8.96 1.88 -4.61
N ASP A 152 -8.81 3.08 -4.05
CA ASP A 152 -9.73 4.17 -4.36
C ASP A 152 -9.00 5.48 -4.65
N SER A 153 -9.66 6.27 -5.49
CA SER A 153 -9.29 7.66 -5.74
C SER A 153 -10.50 8.54 -5.50
N PHE A 154 -10.47 9.23 -4.37
CA PHE A 154 -11.44 10.25 -4.07
C PHE A 154 -11.03 11.54 -4.78
N ARG A 155 -11.92 12.12 -5.58
CA ARG A 155 -11.55 13.25 -6.45
C ARG A 155 -11.77 14.61 -5.80
N ARG A 156 -13.00 14.96 -5.42
CA ARG A 156 -13.33 16.32 -5.00
C ARG A 156 -14.45 16.34 -3.97
N TYR A 157 -14.22 17.05 -2.87
CA TYR A 157 -15.20 17.32 -1.83
C TYR A 157 -15.16 18.80 -1.47
N GLY A 158 -16.30 19.49 -1.53
CA GLY A 158 -16.44 20.90 -1.10
C GLY A 158 -15.65 21.91 -1.94
N ARG A 159 -15.33 21.58 -3.21
CA ARG A 159 -14.54 22.48 -4.07
C ARG A 159 -15.37 23.72 -4.43
N ASP A 160 -14.76 24.91 -4.37
CA ASP A 160 -15.39 26.19 -4.74
C ASP A 160 -16.71 26.48 -3.98
N ALA A 161 -16.94 25.82 -2.83
CA ALA A 161 -18.14 26.02 -2.01
C ALA A 161 -18.07 27.33 -1.21
N ALA A 162 -19.21 27.94 -0.91
CA ALA A 162 -19.33 29.21 -0.22
C ALA A 162 -20.17 29.07 1.05
N GLY A 163 -19.59 29.29 2.24
CA GLY A 163 -20.28 29.22 3.54
C GLY A 163 -20.79 27.82 3.88
N HIS A 164 -20.21 26.79 3.27
CA HIS A 164 -20.62 25.40 3.42
C HIS A 164 -19.72 24.67 4.41
N ASP A 165 -20.32 23.88 5.29
CA ASP A 165 -19.60 23.05 6.24
C ASP A 165 -19.37 21.65 5.65
N GLU A 166 -18.18 21.10 5.78
CA GLU A 166 -17.92 19.72 5.37
C GLU A 166 -17.20 18.93 6.45
N THR A 167 -17.71 17.72 6.72
CA THR A 167 -17.08 16.78 7.64
C THR A 167 -16.79 15.45 6.94
N PHE A 168 -15.65 14.85 7.27
CA PHE A 168 -15.22 13.55 6.78
C PHE A 168 -14.60 12.76 7.93
N ALA A 169 -15.29 11.72 8.40
CA ALA A 169 -14.87 10.99 9.58
C ALA A 169 -13.74 9.99 9.26
N ASN A 170 -13.96 9.01 8.39
CA ASN A 170 -12.98 7.96 8.14
C ASN A 170 -12.87 7.59 6.67
N TYR A 171 -11.63 7.61 6.18
CA TYR A 171 -11.23 7.12 4.88
C TYR A 171 -10.44 5.83 5.07
N ALA A 172 -11.00 4.72 4.61
CA ALA A 172 -10.49 3.35 4.64
C ALA A 172 -9.77 2.92 5.95
N PRO A 173 -10.45 2.94 7.11
CA PRO A 173 -9.90 2.44 8.37
C PRO A 173 -9.76 0.91 8.38
N GLU A 174 -8.84 0.40 9.21
CA GLU A 174 -8.59 -1.03 9.49
C GLU A 174 -8.19 -1.86 8.25
N THR A 175 -7.59 -1.20 7.26
CA THR A 175 -7.20 -1.81 5.98
C THR A 175 -5.84 -2.51 6.11
N ASN A 176 -5.58 -3.55 5.32
CA ASN A 176 -4.29 -4.26 5.41
C ASN A 176 -3.26 -3.67 4.44
N VAL A 177 -3.55 -3.65 3.14
CA VAL A 177 -2.67 -3.01 2.14
C VAL A 177 -3.51 -2.02 1.36
N ALA A 178 -3.49 -0.76 1.76
CA ALA A 178 -4.32 0.26 1.12
C ALA A 178 -3.50 1.05 0.11
N ASP A 179 -4.07 1.23 -1.07
CA ASP A 179 -3.52 2.08 -2.11
C ASP A 179 -4.54 3.18 -2.39
N GLN A 180 -4.38 4.29 -1.71
CA GLN A 180 -5.43 5.29 -1.58
C GLN A 180 -4.97 6.67 -2.02
N SER A 181 -5.84 7.37 -2.76
CA SER A 181 -5.60 8.75 -3.13
C SER A 181 -6.80 9.64 -2.85
N PHE A 182 -6.53 10.85 -2.37
CA PHE A 182 -7.53 11.89 -2.18
C PHE A 182 -7.02 13.17 -2.81
N ASN A 183 -7.70 13.63 -3.86
CA ASN A 183 -7.18 14.70 -4.69
C ASN A 183 -7.45 16.06 -4.05
N THR A 184 -8.70 16.47 -3.85
CA THR A 184 -8.98 17.80 -3.29
C THR A 184 -10.10 17.83 -2.26
N TYR A 185 -9.82 18.40 -1.10
CA TYR A 185 -10.80 18.72 -0.05
C TYR A 185 -10.89 20.24 0.11
N GLY A 186 -12.07 20.85 -0.03
CA GLY A 186 -12.29 22.27 0.25
C GLY A 186 -11.51 23.26 -0.63
N ALA A 187 -10.94 22.82 -1.75
CA ALA A 187 -10.14 23.67 -2.62
C ALA A 187 -10.97 24.84 -3.20
N GLY A 188 -10.46 26.07 -3.13
CA GLY A 188 -11.15 27.27 -3.62
C GLY A 188 -12.38 27.70 -2.80
N ALA A 189 -12.69 27.02 -1.70
CA ALA A 189 -13.89 27.31 -0.91
C ALA A 189 -13.77 28.62 -0.13
N THR A 190 -14.89 29.35 0.02
CA THR A 190 -14.96 30.63 0.75
C THR A 190 -15.90 30.52 1.94
N GLY A 191 -15.40 30.69 3.17
CA GLY A 191 -16.21 30.58 4.39
C GLY A 191 -16.65 29.15 4.72
N GLY A 192 -17.34 29.00 5.85
CA GLY A 192 -17.73 27.70 6.43
C GLY A 192 -16.59 27.05 7.21
N THR A 193 -16.73 25.75 7.48
CA THR A 193 -15.75 24.93 8.20
C THR A 193 -15.49 23.60 7.51
N GLY A 194 -14.29 23.06 7.66
CA GLY A 194 -13.94 21.72 7.18
C GLY A 194 -13.23 20.88 8.24
N GLU A 195 -13.70 19.66 8.47
CA GLU A 195 -13.06 18.70 9.36
C GLU A 195 -12.83 17.35 8.66
N PHE A 196 -11.57 16.92 8.57
CA PHE A 196 -11.17 15.56 8.19
C PHE A 196 -10.60 14.85 9.40
N ARG A 197 -11.20 13.74 9.84
CA ARG A 197 -10.81 13.08 11.09
C ARG A 197 -9.77 11.98 10.87
N GLY A 198 -10.01 11.02 9.99
CA GLY A 198 -9.14 9.86 9.85
C GLY A 198 -8.89 9.46 8.41
N TYR A 199 -7.61 9.45 8.02
CA TYR A 199 -7.15 8.89 6.75
C TYR A 199 -6.33 7.62 7.05
N ASN A 200 -6.93 6.45 6.83
CA ASN A 200 -6.36 5.12 7.03
C ASN A 200 -5.76 4.90 8.43
N VAL A 201 -6.63 4.81 9.43
CA VAL A 201 -6.28 4.46 10.81
C VAL A 201 -6.17 2.92 10.93
N GLU A 202 -5.15 2.41 11.62
CA GLU A 202 -4.89 0.97 11.81
C GLU A 202 -4.60 0.20 10.52
N ILE A 203 -3.60 0.67 9.77
CA ILE A 203 -3.23 0.11 8.46
C ILE A 203 -1.87 -0.60 8.45
N ASN A 204 -1.79 -1.85 7.97
CA ASN A 204 -0.51 -2.58 7.97
C ASN A 204 0.48 -2.08 6.90
N LYS A 205 0.07 -2.01 5.62
CA LYS A 205 0.89 -1.58 4.47
C LYS A 205 0.29 -0.41 3.66
N PRO A 206 0.41 0.84 4.12
CA PRO A 206 -0.05 2.02 3.38
C PRO A 206 0.73 2.29 2.07
N ASN A 207 0.00 2.76 1.06
CA ASN A 207 0.48 3.56 -0.06
C ASN A 207 -0.48 4.75 -0.28
N LEU A 208 -0.24 5.85 0.42
CA LEU A 208 -1.25 6.91 0.60
C LEU A 208 -0.84 8.19 -0.11
N ARG A 209 -1.75 8.84 -0.84
CA ARG A 209 -1.51 10.16 -1.45
C ARG A 209 -2.65 11.12 -1.17
N PHE A 210 -2.38 12.24 -0.50
CA PHE A 210 -3.30 13.36 -0.40
C PHE A 210 -2.76 14.54 -1.21
N ALA A 211 -3.48 14.98 -2.24
CA ALA A 211 -2.95 15.98 -3.16
C ALA A 211 -3.18 17.42 -2.68
N SER A 212 -4.36 17.76 -2.14
CA SER A 212 -4.61 19.12 -1.64
C SER A 212 -5.73 19.19 -0.61
N TYR A 213 -5.48 19.93 0.46
CA TYR A 213 -6.44 20.24 1.50
C TYR A 213 -6.57 21.75 1.66
N SER A 214 -7.72 22.30 1.27
CA SER A 214 -8.08 23.72 1.39
C SER A 214 -7.19 24.71 0.63
N ASP A 215 -6.56 24.26 -0.44
CA ASP A 215 -5.78 25.13 -1.32
C ASP A 215 -6.66 26.21 -1.96
N GLY A 216 -6.22 27.46 -1.91
CA GLY A 216 -6.94 28.63 -2.43
C GLY A 216 -8.21 28.98 -1.65
N ALA A 217 -8.42 28.41 -0.45
CA ALA A 217 -9.58 28.73 0.37
C ALA A 217 -9.50 30.15 0.96
N ASN A 218 -10.67 30.73 1.26
CA ASN A 218 -10.77 32.10 1.78
C ASN A 218 -11.70 32.14 3.01
N GLY A 219 -11.17 32.49 4.19
CA GLY A 219 -11.94 32.66 5.42
C GLY A 219 -12.62 31.39 5.95
N LYS A 220 -12.09 30.20 5.63
CA LYS A 220 -12.67 28.90 5.99
C LYS A 220 -11.85 28.24 7.10
N GLY A 221 -12.45 27.88 8.23
CA GLY A 221 -11.75 27.21 9.32
C GLY A 221 -11.54 25.72 9.02
N GLN A 222 -10.33 25.20 9.22
CA GLN A 222 -9.96 23.90 8.65
C GLN A 222 -9.17 23.04 9.63
N LYS A 223 -9.56 21.77 9.76
CA LYS A 223 -8.92 20.82 10.67
C LYS A 223 -8.74 19.44 10.04
N PHE A 224 -7.53 18.91 10.14
CA PHE A 224 -7.19 17.54 9.78
C PHE A 224 -6.63 16.82 11.01
N SER A 225 -7.27 15.72 11.43
CA SER A 225 -6.96 15.12 12.73
C SER A 225 -5.89 14.03 12.64
N THR A 226 -6.06 13.03 11.76
CA THR A 226 -5.12 11.90 11.69
C THR A 226 -4.88 11.47 10.24
N TYR A 227 -3.61 11.45 9.84
CA TYR A 227 -3.14 10.89 8.58
C TYR A 227 -2.22 9.71 8.87
N ALA A 228 -2.74 8.50 8.66
CA ALA A 228 -2.10 7.22 8.96
C ALA A 228 -1.67 7.04 10.43
N GLU A 229 -2.22 6.03 11.07
CA GLU A 229 -1.87 5.68 12.46
C GLU A 229 -1.75 4.16 12.60
N ASN A 230 -0.84 3.72 13.47
CA ASN A 230 -0.56 2.31 13.77
C ASN A 230 -0.12 1.52 12.52
N THR A 231 0.89 2.03 11.80
CA THR A 231 1.34 1.44 10.53
C THR A 231 2.55 0.53 10.65
N ASN A 232 2.64 -0.52 9.82
CA ASN A 232 3.76 -1.47 9.90
C ASN A 232 4.85 -1.18 8.87
N ALA A 233 4.52 -1.07 7.58
CA ALA A 233 5.50 -0.72 6.56
C ALA A 233 4.86 -0.11 5.31
N GLY A 234 5.47 0.85 4.61
CA GLY A 234 4.89 1.39 3.38
C GLY A 234 5.26 2.84 3.11
N ASP A 235 4.49 3.50 2.26
CA ASP A 235 4.72 4.89 1.85
C ASP A 235 3.47 5.75 2.05
N GLU A 236 3.68 7.00 2.42
CA GLU A 236 2.61 7.98 2.59
C GLU A 236 3.07 9.37 2.20
N ALA A 237 2.24 10.07 1.40
CA ALA A 237 2.57 11.37 0.87
C ALA A 237 1.40 12.35 1.01
N PHE A 238 1.70 13.57 1.44
CA PHE A 238 0.76 14.69 1.49
C PHE A 238 1.37 15.91 0.81
N THR A 239 0.69 16.40 -0.21
CA THR A 239 1.28 17.38 -1.14
C THR A 239 1.06 18.81 -0.69
N SER A 240 -0.18 19.22 -0.39
CA SER A 240 -0.44 20.60 0.04
C SER A 240 -1.59 20.75 1.02
N TYR A 241 -1.37 21.62 1.99
CA TYR A 241 -2.37 22.07 2.96
C TYR A 241 -2.41 23.60 2.97
N GLY A 242 -3.57 24.18 2.66
CA GLY A 242 -3.83 25.61 2.79
C GLY A 242 -3.01 26.50 1.85
N LYS A 243 -2.48 25.96 0.76
CA LYS A 243 -1.64 26.72 -0.18
C LYS A 243 -2.43 27.85 -0.83
N ASN A 244 -1.86 29.05 -0.92
CA ASN A 244 -2.53 30.27 -1.41
C ASN A 244 -3.82 30.64 -0.64
N GLY A 245 -4.00 30.18 0.61
CA GLY A 245 -5.18 30.50 1.40
C GLY A 245 -5.21 31.96 1.88
N ASN A 246 -6.39 32.50 2.20
CA ASN A 246 -6.54 33.85 2.74
C ASN A 246 -7.46 33.87 3.98
N GLY A 247 -6.95 34.28 5.14
CA GLY A 247 -7.69 34.32 6.40
C GLY A 247 -8.16 32.95 6.90
N VAL A 248 -7.44 31.88 6.57
CA VAL A 248 -7.83 30.48 6.81
C VAL A 248 -7.09 29.98 8.05
N PRO A 249 -7.74 29.79 9.22
CA PRO A 249 -7.07 29.13 10.34
C PRO A 249 -6.99 27.62 10.08
N ASN A 250 -5.76 27.10 9.97
CA ASN A 250 -5.50 25.70 9.69
C ASN A 250 -4.96 24.95 10.90
N GLU A 251 -5.47 23.74 11.11
CA GLU A 251 -4.96 22.83 12.13
C GLU A 251 -4.69 21.43 11.54
N PHE A 252 -3.47 20.93 11.70
CA PHE A 252 -3.11 19.54 11.44
C PHE A 252 -2.71 18.87 12.75
N SER A 253 -3.43 17.84 13.18
CA SER A 253 -3.19 17.23 14.49
C SER A 253 -2.16 16.11 14.46
N GLY A 254 -2.16 15.21 13.48
CA GLY A 254 -1.20 14.11 13.48
C GLY A 254 -0.97 13.43 12.14
N TYR A 255 0.31 13.15 11.85
CA TYR A 255 0.80 12.45 10.67
C TYR A 255 1.69 11.29 11.09
N GLY A 256 1.40 10.06 10.62
CA GLY A 256 2.27 8.89 10.78
C GLY A 256 2.54 8.48 12.23
N LYS A 257 1.51 8.46 13.08
CA LYS A 257 1.66 8.12 14.51
C LYS A 257 1.78 6.61 14.73
N SER A 258 2.69 6.20 15.61
CA SER A 258 2.90 4.80 16.01
C SER A 258 3.21 3.88 14.81
N SER A 259 4.08 4.36 13.91
CA SER A 259 4.49 3.66 12.68
C SER A 259 5.76 2.83 12.87
N ASN A 260 5.97 1.78 12.06
CA ASN A 260 7.16 0.93 12.14
C ASN A 260 8.21 1.24 11.05
N VAL A 261 8.04 0.82 9.79
CA VAL A 261 8.99 1.11 8.69
C VAL A 261 8.28 1.89 7.58
N ILE A 262 8.07 3.18 7.79
CA ILE A 262 7.27 4.03 6.89
C ILE A 262 8.12 5.11 6.23
N GLY A 263 7.97 5.27 4.92
CA GLY A 263 8.41 6.45 4.17
C GLY A 263 7.32 7.51 4.16
N SER A 264 7.61 8.70 4.70
CA SER A 264 6.61 9.73 4.95
C SER A 264 7.01 11.07 4.33
N ASP A 265 6.33 11.48 3.27
CA ASP A 265 6.56 12.74 2.56
C ASP A 265 5.47 13.78 2.85
N PHE A 266 5.87 14.97 3.30
CA PHE A 266 4.97 16.13 3.40
C PHE A 266 5.58 17.30 2.65
N SER A 267 4.92 17.76 1.59
CA SER A 267 5.49 18.81 0.75
C SER A 267 5.22 20.19 1.35
N ASN A 268 3.98 20.65 1.43
CA ASN A 268 3.71 22.07 1.69
C ASN A 268 2.59 22.30 2.71
N TYR A 269 2.82 23.18 3.69
CA TYR A 269 1.81 23.65 4.64
C TYR A 269 1.78 25.18 4.67
N GLY A 270 0.64 25.80 4.38
CA GLY A 270 0.45 27.26 4.43
C GLY A 270 1.30 28.06 3.42
N GLU A 271 1.82 27.41 2.36
CA GLU A 271 2.65 28.09 1.35
C GLU A 271 1.90 29.27 0.74
N THR A 272 2.50 30.46 0.78
CA THR A 272 1.94 31.73 0.28
C THR A 272 0.57 32.11 0.86
N GLY A 273 0.22 31.58 2.04
CA GLY A 273 -1.01 31.91 2.75
C GLY A 273 -0.99 33.33 3.32
N ASN A 274 -2.16 33.98 3.41
CA ASN A 274 -2.33 35.32 3.97
C ASN A 274 -3.19 35.30 5.24
N GLY A 275 -2.78 35.96 6.32
CA GLY A 275 -3.63 36.28 7.48
C GLY A 275 -4.08 35.08 8.33
N ALA A 276 -3.35 33.97 8.30
CA ALA A 276 -3.77 32.68 8.88
C ALA A 276 -3.22 32.43 10.29
N THR A 277 -3.95 31.66 11.11
CA THR A 277 -3.38 31.04 12.33
C THR A 277 -3.25 29.56 12.06
N ASP A 278 -2.01 29.12 11.88
CA ASP A 278 -1.65 27.83 11.33
C ASP A 278 -0.94 27.01 12.40
N THR A 279 -1.37 25.77 12.60
CA THR A 279 -0.82 24.89 13.64
C THR A 279 -0.67 23.46 13.15
N PHE A 280 0.57 22.96 13.18
CA PHE A 280 0.90 21.55 12.95
C PHE A 280 1.36 20.91 14.25
N LYS A 281 0.60 19.95 14.78
CA LYS A 281 0.84 19.42 16.12
C LYS A 281 1.88 18.30 16.15
N THR A 282 1.75 17.26 15.33
CA THR A 282 2.69 16.12 15.39
C THR A 282 2.98 15.50 14.03
N TYR A 283 4.26 15.23 13.75
CA TYR A 283 4.74 14.51 12.57
C TYR A 283 5.64 13.34 13.00
N GLY A 284 5.29 12.11 12.64
CA GLY A 284 6.11 10.91 12.83
C GLY A 284 6.44 10.58 14.29
N VAL A 285 5.43 10.62 15.18
CA VAL A 285 5.59 10.38 16.62
C VAL A 285 5.43 8.91 17.01
N ASP A 286 6.16 8.48 18.04
CA ASP A 286 6.16 7.09 18.53
C ASP A 286 6.52 6.06 17.43
N GLY A 287 7.34 6.46 16.44
CA GLY A 287 7.72 5.62 15.29
C GLY A 287 8.97 4.76 15.54
N ASN A 288 9.13 3.62 14.87
CA ASN A 288 10.29 2.73 15.05
C ASN A 288 11.47 3.06 14.11
N VAL A 289 11.24 2.99 12.79
CA VAL A 289 12.20 3.32 11.73
C VAL A 289 11.52 4.26 10.72
N PRO A 290 11.19 5.49 11.14
CA PRO A 290 10.59 6.44 10.24
C PRO A 290 11.62 6.98 9.23
N GLU A 291 11.21 7.13 7.98
CA GLU A 291 11.92 7.87 6.93
C GLU A 291 11.10 9.11 6.58
N ASN A 292 11.17 10.12 7.44
CA ASN A 292 10.34 11.33 7.30
C ASN A 292 11.01 12.39 6.43
N ASN A 293 10.24 12.98 5.51
CA ASN A 293 10.68 14.05 4.62
C ASN A 293 9.65 15.19 4.59
N TYR A 294 9.90 16.25 5.35
CA TYR A 294 9.06 17.44 5.40
C TYR A 294 9.72 18.60 4.63
N LYS A 295 9.10 19.09 3.55
CA LYS A 295 9.75 20.09 2.68
C LYS A 295 9.54 21.52 3.16
N ASN A 296 8.31 22.00 3.32
CA ASN A 296 8.09 23.38 3.74
C ASN A 296 6.87 23.59 4.63
N TYR A 297 7.05 24.52 5.56
CA TYR A 297 6.01 25.08 6.40
C TYR A 297 6.07 26.61 6.27
N GLY A 298 4.99 27.25 5.81
CA GLY A 298 4.84 28.69 5.73
C GLY A 298 5.79 29.40 4.75
N ASP A 299 6.22 28.77 3.64
CA ASP A 299 7.07 29.46 2.65
C ASP A 299 6.27 30.60 1.99
N GLY A 300 6.76 31.83 2.10
CA GLY A 300 6.13 33.04 1.56
C GLY A 300 4.82 33.44 2.24
N GLY A 301 4.51 32.90 3.42
CA GLY A 301 3.30 33.26 4.18
C GLY A 301 3.32 34.71 4.67
N ASN A 302 2.15 35.34 4.79
CA ASN A 302 2.01 36.77 5.06
C ASN A 302 0.94 37.11 6.10
N GLY A 303 1.37 37.66 7.24
CA GLY A 303 0.48 38.03 8.35
C GLY A 303 -0.16 36.81 9.02
N GLY A 304 -0.05 36.70 10.35
CA GLY A 304 -0.60 35.54 11.07
C GLY A 304 0.35 34.85 12.03
N VAL A 305 -0.08 33.75 12.64
CA VAL A 305 0.71 33.00 13.62
C VAL A 305 0.90 31.57 13.16
N ASP A 306 2.16 31.20 13.01
CA ASP A 306 2.63 29.90 12.56
C ASP A 306 3.15 29.09 13.75
N SER A 307 2.74 27.84 13.88
CA SER A 307 3.22 26.95 14.95
C SER A 307 3.41 25.51 14.50
N PHE A 308 4.60 24.97 14.77
CA PHE A 308 4.92 23.55 14.60
C PHE A 308 5.33 22.97 15.95
N ASN A 309 4.54 22.04 16.48
CA ASN A 309 4.75 21.56 17.85
C ASN A 309 5.79 20.43 17.91
N ASN A 310 5.57 19.30 17.25
CA ASN A 310 6.42 18.13 17.42
C ASN A 310 6.77 17.46 16.09
N TYR A 311 8.07 17.32 15.85
CA TYR A 311 8.64 16.50 14.79
C TYR A 311 9.41 15.35 15.45
N ARG A 312 9.03 14.11 15.15
CA ARG A 312 9.73 12.89 15.60
C ARG A 312 9.91 12.81 17.11
N GLU A 313 8.84 13.06 17.87
CA GLU A 313 8.85 12.85 19.32
C GLU A 313 8.74 11.36 19.65
N LYS A 314 9.57 10.86 20.57
CA LYS A 314 9.53 9.47 21.07
C LYS A 314 9.70 8.39 20.00
N SER A 315 10.36 8.69 18.89
CA SER A 315 10.66 7.70 17.85
C SER A 315 12.03 7.04 18.08
N ASN A 316 12.27 5.87 17.48
CA ASN A 316 13.54 5.14 17.50
C ASN A 316 14.41 5.55 16.27
N VAL A 317 15.37 4.74 15.80
CA VAL A 317 16.33 5.12 14.73
C VAL A 317 15.66 5.26 13.36
N GLY A 318 15.76 6.45 12.75
CA GLY A 318 15.24 6.79 11.43
C GLY A 318 16.12 7.83 10.73
N ASP A 319 15.87 8.00 9.42
CA ASP A 319 16.56 8.96 8.55
C ASP A 319 15.55 10.06 8.15
N ASP A 320 15.64 11.20 8.82
CA ASP A 320 14.59 12.20 8.79
C ASP A 320 15.11 13.56 8.30
N SER A 321 14.32 14.24 7.48
CA SER A 321 14.66 15.55 6.92
C SER A 321 13.53 16.57 7.02
N PHE A 322 13.88 17.76 7.48
CA PHE A 322 13.01 18.94 7.48
C PHE A 322 13.70 20.07 6.69
N GLN A 323 13.18 20.43 5.53
CA GLN A 323 13.90 21.31 4.62
C GLN A 323 13.74 22.80 4.98
N SER A 324 12.51 23.28 5.24
CA SER A 324 12.31 24.71 5.48
C SER A 324 11.13 25.06 6.36
N TYR A 325 11.34 25.98 7.29
CA TYR A 325 10.30 26.55 8.15
C TYR A 325 10.30 28.08 8.01
N ALA A 326 9.13 28.66 7.76
CA ALA A 326 8.86 30.10 7.62
C ALA A 326 9.83 30.82 6.66
N LYS A 327 10.22 30.14 5.58
CA LYS A 327 11.09 30.71 4.54
C LYS A 327 10.36 31.84 3.83
N ASN A 328 11.04 32.95 3.54
CA ASN A 328 10.47 34.13 2.89
C ASN A 328 9.17 34.68 3.55
N SER A 329 8.88 34.31 4.79
CA SER A 329 7.62 34.66 5.46
C SER A 329 7.70 36.05 6.12
N ASN A 330 6.57 36.73 6.15
CA ASN A 330 6.35 37.95 6.93
C ASN A 330 5.15 37.78 7.87
N ALA A 331 5.00 36.59 8.46
CA ALA A 331 4.03 36.31 9.51
C ALA A 331 4.20 37.25 10.72
N GLN A 332 3.24 37.28 11.63
CA GLN A 332 3.42 37.97 12.91
C GLN A 332 4.37 37.18 13.81
N LYS A 333 4.20 35.86 13.86
CA LYS A 333 4.97 34.97 14.74
C LYS A 333 5.11 33.59 14.10
N ALA A 334 6.27 32.97 14.24
CA ALA A 334 6.54 31.60 13.80
C ALA A 334 7.31 30.84 14.89
N ASP A 335 6.64 29.88 15.53
CA ASP A 335 7.18 29.06 16.61
C ASP A 335 7.36 27.59 16.20
N PHE A 336 8.57 27.07 16.39
CA PHE A 336 8.87 25.64 16.31
C PHE A 336 9.23 25.11 17.71
N VAL A 337 8.45 24.17 18.23
CA VAL A 337 8.58 23.73 19.63
C VAL A 337 9.60 22.59 19.79
N ASN A 338 9.46 21.49 19.06
CA ASN A 338 10.26 20.29 19.30
C ASN A 338 10.66 19.57 18.01
N TYR A 339 11.98 19.39 17.83
CA TYR A 339 12.56 18.65 16.72
C TYR A 339 13.44 17.50 17.23
N GLY A 340 13.07 16.25 16.95
CA GLY A 340 13.95 15.08 17.12
C GLY A 340 14.20 14.64 18.57
N LYS A 341 13.24 14.86 19.49
CA LYS A 341 13.32 14.33 20.87
C LYS A 341 12.93 12.84 20.90
N SER A 342 13.81 12.03 20.32
CA SER A 342 13.68 10.59 20.08
C SER A 342 14.21 9.75 21.25
N PHE A 343 13.82 8.46 21.34
CA PHE A 343 14.37 7.51 22.31
C PHE A 343 15.79 7.08 21.96
N ASN A 344 16.06 6.87 20.67
CA ASN A 344 17.38 6.54 20.14
C ASN A 344 17.76 7.53 19.05
N GLU A 345 19.06 7.84 18.97
CA GLU A 345 19.60 8.82 18.03
C GLU A 345 19.53 8.27 16.59
N GLY A 346 18.89 9.02 15.68
CA GLY A 346 18.89 8.76 14.23
C GLY A 346 19.72 9.81 13.48
N THR A 347 19.60 9.87 12.15
CA THR A 347 20.19 10.96 11.36
C THR A 347 19.11 11.98 11.02
N ASP A 348 19.12 13.11 11.72
CA ASP A 348 18.14 14.18 11.51
C ASP A 348 18.79 15.35 10.76
N LYS A 349 18.14 15.82 9.70
CA LYS A 349 18.61 16.97 8.91
C LYS A 349 17.59 18.09 8.87
N PHE A 350 17.91 19.21 9.52
CA PHE A 350 17.14 20.45 9.43
C PHE A 350 17.87 21.46 8.54
N THR A 351 17.31 21.79 7.37
CA THR A 351 18.06 22.57 6.37
C THR A 351 17.95 24.09 6.58
N GLY A 352 16.76 24.64 6.84
CA GLY A 352 16.58 26.09 6.80
C GLY A 352 15.48 26.62 7.70
N TYR A 353 15.79 27.62 8.52
CA TYR A 353 14.84 28.23 9.46
C TYR A 353 14.74 29.74 9.26
N GLY A 354 13.54 30.22 8.92
CA GLY A 354 13.23 31.63 8.75
C GLY A 354 13.97 32.32 7.60
N LYS A 355 14.64 31.58 6.71
CA LYS A 355 15.50 32.16 5.67
C LYS A 355 14.73 33.15 4.80
N GLY A 356 15.18 34.40 4.72
CA GLY A 356 14.51 35.45 3.96
C GLY A 356 13.28 36.04 4.65
N ALA A 357 12.96 35.64 5.88
CA ALA A 357 11.82 36.17 6.61
C ALA A 357 12.06 37.60 7.14
N VAL A 358 11.02 38.41 7.16
CA VAL A 358 11.08 39.84 7.53
C VAL A 358 10.01 40.17 8.58
N GLY A 359 10.38 40.90 9.63
CA GLY A 359 9.42 41.46 10.61
C GLY A 359 8.80 40.51 11.63
N GLN A 360 8.75 39.20 11.36
CA GLN A 360 8.11 38.20 12.23
C GLN A 360 8.87 37.92 13.54
N GLN A 361 8.20 37.55 14.64
CA GLN A 361 8.87 36.97 15.83
C GLN A 361 9.14 35.48 15.57
N ILE A 362 10.39 35.04 15.70
CA ILE A 362 10.79 33.65 15.38
C ILE A 362 11.29 32.96 16.66
N GLY A 363 10.67 31.85 17.05
CA GLY A 363 10.99 31.11 18.26
C GLY A 363 11.26 29.62 18.01
N PHE A 364 12.41 29.10 18.46
CA PHE A 364 12.74 27.67 18.36
C PHE A 364 13.07 27.14 19.76
N LYS A 365 12.27 26.20 20.30
CA LYS A 365 12.40 25.82 21.72
C LYS A 365 13.38 24.69 21.99
N ILE A 366 13.25 23.54 21.31
CA ILE A 366 13.99 22.31 21.63
C ILE A 366 14.46 21.62 20.35
N TYR A 367 15.71 21.15 20.36
CA TYR A 367 16.25 20.25 19.34
C TYR A 367 16.96 19.03 19.96
N GLY A 368 16.87 17.88 19.28
CA GLY A 368 17.41 16.58 19.67
C GLY A 368 18.92 16.42 19.55
N VAL A 369 19.47 15.26 19.87
CA VAL A 369 20.91 14.97 19.70
C VAL A 369 21.16 14.50 18.25
N ASN A 370 22.37 14.69 17.72
CA ASN A 370 22.79 14.21 16.39
C ASN A 370 22.03 14.82 15.18
N THR A 371 21.55 16.06 15.31
CA THR A 371 20.91 16.77 14.19
C THR A 371 21.90 17.68 13.45
N THR A 372 21.79 17.74 12.13
CA THR A 372 22.54 18.72 11.31
C THR A 372 21.68 19.92 10.99
N PHE A 373 22.18 21.12 11.30
CA PHE A 373 21.47 22.37 11.08
C PHE A 373 22.27 23.27 10.13
N LYS A 374 21.74 23.56 8.93
CA LYS A 374 22.53 24.21 7.86
C LYS A 374 22.44 25.75 7.84
N ASP A 375 21.25 26.34 8.00
CA ASP A 375 21.05 27.79 7.84
C ASP A 375 19.86 28.31 8.67
N TYR A 376 20.02 29.46 9.35
CA TYR A 376 18.93 30.15 10.05
C TYR A 376 19.02 31.67 9.86
N ALA A 377 17.86 32.30 9.78
CA ALA A 377 17.73 33.74 9.69
C ALA A 377 18.05 34.44 11.01
N ARG A 378 18.44 35.71 10.89
CA ARG A 378 18.65 36.66 12.00
C ARG A 378 19.39 36.03 13.18
N LYS A 379 20.64 35.61 12.93
CA LYS A 379 21.51 34.96 13.91
C LYS A 379 21.69 35.71 15.24
N LYS A 380 21.29 36.99 15.30
CA LYS A 380 21.32 37.85 16.48
C LYS A 380 20.01 37.90 17.27
N ASP A 381 18.87 37.58 16.65
CA ASP A 381 17.52 37.80 17.20
C ASP A 381 16.75 36.49 17.43
N VAL A 382 17.24 35.36 16.90
CA VAL A 382 16.67 34.03 17.17
C VAL A 382 17.16 33.55 18.53
N THR A 383 16.20 33.24 19.41
CA THR A 383 16.48 32.68 20.73
C THR A 383 16.18 31.19 20.74
N PHE A 384 17.18 30.39 21.10
CA PHE A 384 17.01 28.97 21.38
C PHE A 384 16.82 28.79 22.88
N SER A 385 15.65 28.31 23.30
CA SER A 385 15.31 28.24 24.72
C SER A 385 16.06 27.13 25.46
N LYS A 386 16.33 26.02 24.78
CA LYS A 386 16.97 24.84 25.37
C LYS A 386 17.69 24.00 24.32
N TYR A 387 18.92 23.61 24.65
CA TYR A 387 19.70 22.61 23.93
C TYR A 387 19.76 21.34 24.79
N THR A 388 19.54 20.17 24.19
CA THR A 388 19.72 18.87 24.87
C THR A 388 21.07 18.28 24.46
N ASN A 389 22.08 18.39 25.33
CA ASN A 389 23.40 17.75 25.11
C ASN A 389 23.36 16.28 25.49
N ALA A 390 24.14 15.46 24.79
CA ALA A 390 24.31 14.02 25.05
C ALA A 390 24.68 13.68 26.51
N GLY A 391 25.19 14.66 27.29
CA GLY A 391 25.50 14.52 28.72
C GLY A 391 24.46 15.05 29.71
N THR A 392 23.29 15.55 29.24
CA THR A 392 22.24 16.17 30.09
C THR A 392 20.88 15.51 29.94
N ALA A 393 20.84 14.26 29.46
CA ALA A 393 19.65 13.43 29.53
C ALA A 393 19.38 13.01 31.00
N ASP A 394 19.13 13.97 31.88
CA ASP A 394 18.92 13.70 33.30
C ASP A 394 17.43 13.80 33.72
N ALA A 395 17.00 12.72 34.36
CA ALA A 395 16.09 12.63 35.50
C ALA A 395 14.71 13.31 35.52
N SER A 396 14.12 13.72 34.39
CA SER A 396 12.68 14.09 34.38
C SER A 396 11.74 13.02 33.83
N MET A 397 12.26 11.84 33.49
CA MET A 397 11.44 10.65 33.31
C MET A 397 11.20 10.03 34.69
N LYS A 398 10.27 10.63 35.44
CA LYS A 398 9.73 10.03 36.65
C LYS A 398 9.05 8.73 36.23
N VAL A 399 9.78 7.65 36.41
CA VAL A 399 9.32 6.27 36.34
C VAL A 399 8.12 6.18 37.29
N THR A 400 6.91 6.21 36.75
CA THR A 400 5.86 5.37 37.31
C THR A 400 6.18 3.98 36.81
N SER A 401 6.70 3.20 37.75
CA SER A 401 6.99 1.80 37.65
C SER A 401 5.80 1.06 37.04
N ASP A 402 5.91 0.72 35.76
CA ASP A 402 5.42 -0.57 35.31
C ASP A 402 6.52 -1.24 34.47
N SER A 403 7.04 -2.30 35.07
CA SER A 403 8.12 -3.12 34.58
C SER A 403 7.74 -3.82 33.28
N SER A 404 8.42 -3.48 32.18
CA SER A 404 8.90 -4.38 31.11
C SER A 404 9.00 -3.63 29.78
N ALA A 405 10.14 -2.98 29.53
CA ALA A 405 10.42 -2.33 28.25
C ALA A 405 11.83 -2.65 27.77
N ASN A 406 12.05 -3.92 27.45
CA ASN A 406 13.01 -4.31 26.43
C ASN A 406 12.18 -4.68 25.19
N LYS A 407 11.98 -3.74 24.25
CA LYS A 407 11.31 -4.02 22.98
C LYS A 407 12.07 -3.38 21.82
N ASN A 408 13.11 -4.09 21.38
CA ASN A 408 13.64 -3.96 20.04
C ASN A 408 12.53 -4.28 19.02
N LYS A 409 12.44 -3.47 17.95
CA LYS A 409 11.84 -3.79 16.65
C LYS A 409 10.45 -4.46 16.72
N TRP A 410 9.37 -3.68 16.55
CA TRP A 410 8.02 -4.21 16.45
C TRP A 410 7.81 -4.93 15.10
N VAL A 411 8.42 -6.10 14.96
CA VAL A 411 7.86 -7.17 14.15
C VAL A 411 6.55 -7.59 14.85
N GLU A 412 5.46 -7.75 14.09
CA GLU A 412 4.24 -8.37 14.61
C GLU A 412 4.62 -9.63 15.43
N PRO A 413 4.24 -9.69 16.72
CA PRO A 413 4.55 -10.84 17.56
C PRO A 413 4.10 -12.14 16.89
N GLY A 414 5.02 -13.10 16.77
CA GLY A 414 4.75 -14.40 16.16
C GLY A 414 5.14 -14.52 14.68
N LYS A 415 5.45 -13.42 13.99
CA LYS A 415 5.87 -13.44 12.57
C LYS A 415 7.21 -14.16 12.36
N PHE A 416 8.09 -14.10 13.36
CA PHE A 416 9.29 -14.92 13.44
C PHE A 416 9.31 -15.66 14.77
N PHE A 417 9.80 -16.90 14.74
CA PHE A 417 10.06 -17.69 15.94
C PHE A 417 11.42 -18.36 15.81
N ARG A 418 12.02 -18.69 16.96
CA ARG A 418 13.20 -19.55 17.00
C ARG A 418 12.74 -20.99 17.15
N GLU A 419 13.46 -21.94 16.56
CA GLU A 419 13.16 -23.37 16.70
C GLU A 419 13.08 -23.79 18.19
N SER A 420 13.89 -23.18 19.06
CA SER A 420 13.86 -23.44 20.51
C SER A 420 12.54 -23.06 21.20
N MET A 421 11.69 -22.26 20.55
CA MET A 421 10.35 -21.90 21.02
C MET A 421 9.30 -22.95 20.65
N LEU A 422 9.59 -23.82 19.67
CA LEU A 422 8.74 -24.93 19.29
C LEU A 422 8.87 -26.06 20.32
N LYS A 423 8.22 -25.91 21.48
CA LYS A 423 8.09 -26.94 22.51
C LYS A 423 6.63 -27.09 22.91
N GLU A 424 6.17 -28.34 22.97
CA GLU A 424 4.82 -28.67 23.41
C GLU A 424 4.52 -28.01 24.77
N GLY A 425 3.33 -27.41 24.88
CA GLY A 425 2.90 -26.63 26.04
C GLY A 425 3.36 -25.17 26.07
N SER A 426 4.24 -24.72 25.16
CA SER A 426 4.68 -23.32 25.12
C SER A 426 3.60 -22.41 24.55
N GLU A 427 3.40 -21.24 25.15
CA GLU A 427 2.56 -20.20 24.56
C GLU A 427 3.37 -19.36 23.57
N MET A 428 2.82 -19.13 22.38
CA MET A 428 3.41 -18.27 21.36
C MET A 428 2.37 -17.30 20.81
N PRO A 429 2.72 -16.03 20.58
CA PRO A 429 1.89 -15.14 19.80
C PRO A 429 1.80 -15.66 18.36
N MET A 430 0.60 -15.64 17.77
CA MET A 430 0.35 -16.00 16.37
C MET A 430 0.03 -14.74 15.57
N PRO A 431 0.69 -14.49 14.43
CA PRO A 431 0.42 -13.33 13.60
C PRO A 431 -0.96 -13.40 12.95
N ASP A 432 -1.35 -12.34 12.24
CA ASP A 432 -2.49 -12.37 11.34
C ASP A 432 -2.22 -13.33 10.17
N ILE A 433 -2.91 -14.45 10.13
CA ILE A 433 -2.77 -15.50 9.09
C ILE A 433 -4.00 -15.59 8.18
N GLN A 434 -4.92 -14.63 8.28
CA GLN A 434 -6.10 -14.60 7.44
C GLN A 434 -5.72 -14.18 6.00
N ASP A 435 -6.11 -14.97 4.99
CA ASP A 435 -6.00 -14.55 3.57
C ASP A 435 -7.10 -13.55 3.28
N LYS A 436 -6.82 -12.29 3.57
CA LYS A 436 -7.77 -11.19 3.36
C LYS A 436 -7.73 -10.62 1.94
N MET A 437 -6.80 -11.08 1.10
CA MET A 437 -6.71 -10.68 -0.32
C MET A 437 -7.88 -11.29 -1.11
N PRO A 438 -8.37 -10.64 -2.19
CA PRO A 438 -9.37 -11.26 -3.06
C PRO A 438 -8.88 -12.59 -3.62
N LYS A 439 -9.86 -13.45 -3.95
CA LYS A 439 -9.58 -14.74 -4.57
C LYS A 439 -8.79 -14.50 -5.86
N ARG A 440 -7.64 -15.15 -5.93
CA ARG A 440 -6.69 -15.07 -7.05
C ARG A 440 -6.16 -16.46 -7.36
N SER A 441 -6.03 -16.75 -8.64
CA SER A 441 -5.47 -18.01 -9.13
C SER A 441 -4.13 -17.80 -9.81
N PHE A 442 -3.29 -18.82 -9.81
CA PHE A 442 -2.10 -18.87 -10.66
C PHE A 442 -2.50 -18.79 -12.13
N LEU A 443 -1.69 -18.11 -12.93
CA LEU A 443 -1.75 -18.24 -14.37
C LEU A 443 -1.02 -19.52 -14.80
N PRO A 444 -1.55 -20.26 -15.79
CA PRO A 444 -0.86 -21.41 -16.35
C PRO A 444 0.45 -20.98 -17.01
N ARG A 445 1.47 -21.85 -16.94
CA ARG A 445 2.78 -21.60 -17.57
C ARG A 445 2.67 -21.15 -19.02
N SER A 446 1.73 -21.72 -19.78
CA SER A 446 1.49 -21.41 -21.20
C SER A 446 1.04 -19.97 -21.49
N ILE A 447 0.57 -19.24 -20.48
CA ILE A 447 0.20 -17.82 -20.57
C ILE A 447 1.29 -16.97 -19.94
N ILE A 448 1.65 -17.23 -18.68
CA ILE A 448 2.55 -16.35 -17.92
C ILE A 448 3.96 -16.28 -18.51
N SER A 449 4.44 -17.34 -19.18
CA SER A 449 5.75 -17.33 -19.85
C SER A 449 5.85 -16.34 -21.02
N LYS A 450 4.73 -15.76 -21.44
CA LYS A 450 4.62 -14.77 -22.52
C LYS A 450 4.35 -13.36 -22.00
N ILE A 451 4.15 -13.21 -20.68
CA ILE A 451 4.01 -11.90 -20.03
C ILE A 451 5.39 -11.53 -19.49
N PRO A 452 6.01 -10.44 -20.01
CA PRO A 452 7.36 -10.06 -19.58
C PRO A 452 7.31 -9.43 -18.17
N PHE A 453 7.51 -10.25 -17.13
CA PHE A 453 7.47 -9.82 -15.73
C PHE A 453 8.87 -9.38 -15.26
N SER A 454 9.22 -8.12 -15.53
CA SER A 454 10.48 -7.50 -15.07
C SER A 454 10.38 -5.98 -14.98
N ALA A 455 11.22 -5.34 -14.15
CA ALA A 455 11.19 -3.88 -13.96
C ALA A 455 11.44 -3.13 -15.27
N SER A 456 12.35 -3.65 -16.11
CA SER A 456 12.68 -3.10 -17.43
C SER A 456 11.55 -3.19 -18.47
N LYS A 457 10.47 -3.92 -18.19
CA LYS A 457 9.33 -4.15 -19.09
C LYS A 457 8.01 -3.64 -18.50
N MET A 458 8.08 -2.79 -17.48
CA MET A 458 6.93 -2.26 -16.75
C MET A 458 5.86 -1.65 -17.68
N GLY A 459 6.25 -0.92 -18.72
CA GLY A 459 5.29 -0.33 -19.68
C GLY A 459 4.38 -1.37 -20.36
N LEU A 460 4.91 -2.54 -20.72
CA LEU A 460 4.12 -3.62 -21.32
C LEU A 460 3.20 -4.28 -20.30
N ILE A 461 3.68 -4.46 -19.06
CA ILE A 461 2.85 -5.03 -17.98
C ILE A 461 1.68 -4.10 -17.70
N LYS A 462 1.93 -2.79 -17.61
CA LYS A 462 0.90 -1.77 -17.43
C LYS A 462 -0.14 -1.80 -18.54
N GLU A 463 0.29 -1.92 -19.79
CA GLU A 463 -0.62 -2.04 -20.93
C GLU A 463 -1.49 -3.31 -20.85
N ILE A 464 -0.91 -4.46 -20.51
CA ILE A 464 -1.63 -5.74 -20.37
C ILE A 464 -2.72 -5.66 -19.29
N PHE A 465 -2.40 -5.05 -18.16
CA PHE A 465 -3.26 -4.99 -16.97
C PHE A 465 -4.08 -3.69 -16.85
N HIS A 466 -4.10 -2.85 -17.90
CA HIS A 466 -4.78 -1.55 -17.92
C HIS A 466 -4.41 -0.66 -16.71
N ALA A 467 -3.14 -0.68 -16.33
CA ALA A 467 -2.63 0.12 -15.22
C ALA A 467 -2.19 1.52 -15.70
N SER A 468 -3.00 2.53 -15.40
CA SER A 468 -2.68 3.93 -15.68
C SER A 468 -1.45 4.42 -14.89
N ASP A 469 -0.80 5.48 -15.37
CA ASP A 469 0.30 6.13 -14.68
C ASP A 469 -0.12 6.66 -13.30
N ASN A 470 0.70 6.40 -12.29
CA ASN A 470 0.48 6.65 -10.87
C ASN A 470 -0.78 5.97 -10.29
N SER A 471 -1.34 4.97 -10.98
CA SER A 471 -2.47 4.20 -10.47
C SER A 471 -2.01 3.19 -9.41
N SER A 472 -2.97 2.75 -8.62
CA SER A 472 -2.76 1.69 -7.64
C SER A 472 -2.36 0.37 -8.27
N MET A 473 -2.92 0.04 -9.44
CA MET A 473 -2.53 -1.17 -10.17
C MET A 473 -1.07 -1.09 -10.62
N GLU A 474 -0.61 0.08 -11.06
CA GLU A 474 0.81 0.26 -11.41
C GLU A 474 1.70 0.01 -10.19
N ARG A 475 1.38 0.58 -9.02
CA ARG A 475 2.21 0.38 -7.83
C ARG A 475 2.19 -1.07 -7.36
N ILE A 476 1.03 -1.74 -7.36
CA ILE A 476 0.93 -3.17 -7.00
C ILE A 476 1.81 -4.03 -7.92
N ILE A 477 1.80 -3.73 -9.22
CA ILE A 477 2.67 -4.42 -10.19
C ILE A 477 4.13 -4.10 -9.91
N LEU A 478 4.48 -2.84 -9.66
CA LEU A 478 5.84 -2.40 -9.35
C LEU A 478 6.38 -3.09 -8.10
N ASP A 479 5.66 -3.01 -6.97
CA ASP A 479 5.99 -3.67 -5.71
C ASP A 479 6.19 -5.19 -5.89
N ALA A 480 5.30 -5.83 -6.67
CA ALA A 480 5.39 -7.26 -6.93
C ALA A 480 6.64 -7.62 -7.74
N VAL A 481 7.00 -6.79 -8.72
CA VAL A 481 8.23 -6.94 -9.52
C VAL A 481 9.48 -6.66 -8.69
N GLU A 482 9.47 -5.59 -7.89
CA GLU A 482 10.59 -5.24 -7.00
C GLU A 482 10.84 -6.32 -5.95
N GLU A 483 9.81 -6.82 -5.28
CA GLU A 483 10.00 -7.92 -4.33
C GLU A 483 10.40 -9.21 -5.04
N CYS A 484 9.89 -9.48 -6.24
CA CYS A 484 10.30 -10.61 -7.07
C CYS A 484 11.79 -10.55 -7.44
N GLU A 485 12.30 -9.37 -7.80
CA GLU A 485 13.68 -9.13 -8.24
C GLU A 485 14.64 -8.81 -7.07
N ARG A 486 14.14 -8.55 -5.86
CA ARG A 486 14.95 -8.27 -4.68
C ARG A 486 15.93 -9.41 -4.40
N ALA A 487 17.19 -9.04 -4.13
CA ALA A 487 18.25 -9.96 -3.76
C ALA A 487 17.83 -10.88 -2.58
N PRO A 488 18.18 -12.19 -2.62
CA PRO A 488 17.92 -13.10 -1.51
C PRO A 488 18.61 -12.62 -0.24
N SER A 489 17.96 -12.83 0.91
CA SER A 489 18.59 -12.59 2.22
C SER A 489 19.72 -13.60 2.47
N PRO A 490 20.69 -13.32 3.35
CA PRO A 490 21.73 -14.29 3.68
C PRO A 490 21.13 -15.63 4.15
N GLY A 491 21.47 -16.72 3.45
CA GLY A 491 20.94 -18.07 3.70
C GLY A 491 19.58 -18.38 3.03
N GLU A 492 18.96 -17.43 2.35
CA GLU A 492 17.71 -17.61 1.60
C GLU A 492 18.00 -18.09 0.17
N THR A 493 17.33 -19.16 -0.27
CA THR A 493 17.24 -19.50 -1.69
C THR A 493 15.92 -18.95 -2.24
N LYS A 494 15.99 -17.99 -3.16
CA LYS A 494 14.82 -17.31 -3.72
C LYS A 494 14.79 -17.43 -5.23
N ARG A 495 13.60 -17.67 -5.77
CA ARG A 495 13.31 -17.59 -7.21
C ARG A 495 11.91 -17.01 -7.39
N CYS A 496 11.79 -16.03 -8.26
CA CYS A 496 10.49 -15.54 -8.68
C CYS A 496 9.84 -16.51 -9.67
N VAL A 497 8.60 -16.90 -9.39
CA VAL A 497 7.84 -17.88 -10.17
C VAL A 497 6.47 -17.31 -10.52
N GLY A 498 6.06 -17.45 -11.79
CA GLY A 498 4.81 -16.89 -12.29
C GLY A 498 3.65 -17.90 -12.36
N SER A 499 3.96 -19.19 -12.30
CA SER A 499 2.97 -20.28 -12.39
C SER A 499 3.14 -21.29 -11.25
N ALA A 500 2.09 -22.08 -11.02
CA ALA A 500 2.15 -23.20 -10.07
C ALA A 500 3.12 -24.30 -10.55
N GLU A 501 3.27 -24.48 -11.86
CA GLU A 501 4.24 -25.38 -12.45
C GLU A 501 5.68 -24.91 -12.16
N ASP A 502 5.97 -23.61 -12.27
CA ASP A 502 7.30 -23.08 -11.94
C ASP A 502 7.59 -23.14 -10.44
N LEU A 503 6.56 -22.99 -9.60
CA LEU A 503 6.66 -23.22 -8.16
C LEU A 503 7.04 -24.69 -7.85
N ILE A 504 6.43 -25.64 -8.55
CA ILE A 504 6.76 -27.08 -8.43
C ILE A 504 8.22 -27.32 -8.83
N ASP A 505 8.67 -26.78 -9.97
CA ASP A 505 10.04 -26.95 -10.44
C ASP A 505 11.05 -26.36 -9.47
N PHE A 506 10.76 -25.17 -8.92
CA PHE A 506 11.59 -24.55 -7.91
C PHE A 506 11.68 -25.40 -6.64
N ALA A 507 10.53 -25.86 -6.11
CA ALA A 507 10.50 -26.70 -4.92
C ALA A 507 11.29 -28.00 -5.11
N ILE A 508 11.15 -28.66 -6.27
CA ILE A 508 11.88 -29.88 -6.59
C ILE A 508 13.38 -29.62 -6.72
N SER A 509 13.78 -28.47 -7.29
CA SER A 509 15.19 -28.13 -7.45
C SER A 509 15.92 -27.94 -6.11
N VAL A 510 15.19 -27.56 -5.06
CA VAL A 510 15.75 -27.29 -3.72
C VAL A 510 15.57 -28.49 -2.77
N LEU A 511 14.40 -29.13 -2.79
CA LEU A 511 13.99 -30.13 -1.79
C LEU A 511 13.91 -31.56 -2.36
N GLY A 512 14.10 -31.74 -3.67
CA GLY A 512 13.93 -33.00 -4.36
C GLY A 512 12.47 -33.32 -4.71
N ARG A 513 12.22 -34.51 -5.26
CA ARG A 513 10.90 -34.92 -5.77
C ARG A 513 9.92 -35.43 -4.71
N ASN A 514 10.38 -35.68 -3.48
CA ASN A 514 9.54 -36.13 -2.37
C ASN A 514 9.16 -34.94 -1.47
N VAL A 515 8.33 -34.04 -2.00
CA VAL A 515 7.88 -32.82 -1.30
C VAL A 515 6.38 -32.86 -1.03
N ALA A 516 5.98 -32.19 0.04
CA ALA A 516 4.58 -32.04 0.43
C ALA A 516 4.28 -30.57 0.77
N VAL A 517 3.11 -30.09 0.32
CA VAL A 517 2.60 -28.77 0.71
C VAL A 517 1.97 -28.89 2.09
N ARG A 518 2.34 -27.98 2.99
CA ARG A 518 1.75 -27.86 4.34
C ARG A 518 0.97 -26.56 4.42
N THR A 519 -0.22 -26.64 5.00
CA THR A 519 -1.12 -25.50 5.21
C THR A 519 -1.75 -25.64 6.59
N THR A 520 -2.18 -24.53 7.17
CA THR A 520 -3.02 -24.57 8.36
C THR A 520 -4.41 -25.09 8.00
N ASP A 521 -5.05 -25.80 8.93
CA ASP A 521 -6.41 -26.31 8.73
C ASP A 521 -7.45 -25.19 8.78
N ASN A 522 -7.19 -24.17 9.60
CA ASN A 522 -8.01 -22.96 9.73
C ASN A 522 -7.15 -21.76 10.16
N VAL A 523 -7.81 -20.64 10.45
CA VAL A 523 -7.19 -19.39 10.92
C VAL A 523 -7.50 -19.11 12.41
N GLU A 524 -8.01 -20.10 13.14
CA GLU A 524 -8.28 -19.97 14.56
C GLU A 524 -6.98 -19.75 15.33
N GLY A 525 -7.00 -18.84 16.30
CA GLY A 525 -5.80 -18.40 17.02
C GLY A 525 -5.04 -17.26 16.34
N SER A 526 -5.45 -16.81 15.15
CA SER A 526 -4.87 -15.62 14.50
C SER A 526 -5.00 -14.37 15.40
N LYS A 527 -3.93 -13.58 15.51
CA LYS A 527 -3.77 -12.44 16.43
C LYS A 527 -3.97 -12.76 17.92
N LYS A 528 -3.88 -14.04 18.31
CA LYS A 528 -4.00 -14.51 19.69
C LYS A 528 -2.71 -15.23 20.10
N ASN A 529 -2.54 -15.41 21.41
CA ASN A 529 -1.56 -16.37 21.91
C ASN A 529 -2.13 -17.78 21.74
N VAL A 530 -1.33 -18.68 21.17
CA VAL A 530 -1.67 -20.08 20.96
C VAL A 530 -0.71 -20.97 21.75
N THR A 531 -1.22 -22.07 22.30
CA THR A 531 -0.39 -23.10 22.95
C THR A 531 0.06 -24.12 21.91
N ILE A 532 1.35 -24.42 21.88
CA ILE A 532 1.89 -25.43 20.95
C ILE A 532 1.48 -26.83 21.42
N GLY A 533 0.83 -27.58 20.54
CA GLY A 533 0.54 -29.00 20.75
C GLY A 533 1.73 -29.91 20.40
N THR A 534 1.45 -31.16 20.03
CA THR A 534 2.48 -32.13 19.69
C THR A 534 3.26 -31.74 18.43
N ILE A 535 4.59 -31.80 18.50
CA ILE A 535 5.50 -31.39 17.43
C ILE A 535 6.10 -32.62 16.75
N LYS A 536 6.09 -32.63 15.41
CA LYS A 536 6.70 -33.69 14.60
C LYS A 536 7.75 -33.09 13.69
N GLY A 537 9.00 -33.50 13.87
CA GLY A 537 10.07 -33.18 12.93
C GLY A 537 9.79 -33.78 11.56
N ILE A 538 10.03 -33.00 10.51
CA ILE A 538 9.94 -33.47 9.13
C ILE A 538 11.38 -33.58 8.64
N ASN A 539 11.82 -34.78 8.25
CA ASN A 539 13.17 -34.99 7.73
C ASN A 539 13.38 -34.12 6.48
N ALA A 540 14.14 -33.03 6.61
CA ALA A 540 14.72 -32.31 5.48
C ALA A 540 16.12 -32.89 5.21
N PRO A 541 16.55 -33.02 3.94
CA PRO A 541 17.95 -33.33 3.65
C PRO A 541 18.84 -32.26 4.32
N PRO A 542 20.03 -32.63 4.84
CA PRO A 542 20.89 -31.69 5.53
C PRO A 542 21.25 -30.53 4.59
N THR A 543 20.85 -29.32 4.97
CA THR A 543 21.37 -28.09 4.37
C THR A 543 22.86 -28.06 4.66
N VAL A 544 23.68 -28.34 3.64
CA VAL A 544 25.12 -28.11 3.72
C VAL A 544 25.31 -26.60 3.71
N LEU A 545 25.40 -26.00 4.90
CA LEU A 545 25.95 -24.66 5.07
C LEU A 545 27.47 -24.78 4.86
N SER A 546 27.93 -24.41 3.66
CA SER A 546 29.36 -24.16 3.38
C SER A 546 29.71 -22.72 3.71
#